data_AF-A0A5W5VWR0-F1
#
_entry.id   AF-A0A5W5VWR0-F1
#
_cell.length_a   1.000
_cell.length_b   1.000
_cell.length_c   1.000
_cell.angle_alpha   90.00
_cell.angle_beta   90.00
_cell.angle_gamma   90.00
#
_symmetry.space_group_name_H-M   'P 1'
#
loop_
_entity.id
_entity.type
_entity.pdbx_description
1 polymer ?
#
loop_
_entity_poly.entity_id
_entity_poly.type
_entity_poly.pdbx_seq_one_letter_code
_entity_poly.pdbx_strand_id
1 'polypeptide(L)'
;MAKVQAYVSDEVVEKINAIVEKRRSEGAKSTDVSFSSISTMLLELGLRVYEAQMERKESAFNQMEFNRVLLENVLKTQSSVVKILGIGSISPHVAGNPKFEYANMVEDIKEKVSSEMERFFHENDE
;
A
#
# COMPACT_ATOMS: atom_id res chain seq x y z
N MET A 1 24.22 23.52 -26.71
CA MET A 1 23.60 22.37 -26.00
C MET A 1 23.63 21.18 -26.93
N ALA A 2 23.83 19.97 -26.39
CA ALA A 2 23.69 18.75 -27.18
C ALA A 2 22.22 18.56 -27.61
N LYS A 3 22.01 18.06 -28.83
CA LYS A 3 20.67 17.74 -29.34
C LYS A 3 20.39 16.27 -29.06
N VAL A 4 19.28 15.97 -28.40
CA VAL A 4 18.78 14.61 -28.19
C VAL A 4 17.58 14.38 -29.11
N GLN A 5 17.56 13.25 -29.80
CA GLN A 5 16.42 12.78 -30.57
C GLN A 5 15.95 11.47 -29.96
N ALA A 6 14.70 11.43 -29.51
CA ALA A 6 14.10 10.27 -28.88
C ALA A 6 12.73 10.00 -29.52
N TYR A 7 12.43 8.72 -29.73
CA TYR A 7 11.10 8.26 -30.13
C TYR A 7 10.32 7.93 -28.86
N VAL A 8 9.16 8.56 -28.69
CA VAL A 8 8.29 8.40 -27.52
C VAL A 8 6.89 8.02 -27.97
N SER A 9 6.09 7.44 -27.08
CA SER A 9 4.69 7.12 -27.38
C SER A 9 3.83 8.38 -27.51
N ASP A 10 2.70 8.26 -28.20
CA ASP A 10 1.74 9.35 -28.38
C ASP A 10 1.26 9.92 -27.03
N GLU A 11 1.07 9.05 -26.03
CA GLU A 11 0.70 9.46 -24.66
C GLU A 11 1.72 10.44 -24.05
N VAL A 12 3.02 10.22 -24.27
CA VAL A 12 4.07 11.11 -23.77
C VAL A 12 4.03 12.44 -24.52
N VAL A 13 3.82 12.41 -25.84
CA VAL A 13 3.69 13.62 -26.66
C VAL A 13 2.51 14.48 -26.19
N GLU A 14 1.34 13.86 -25.97
CA GLU A 14 0.15 14.54 -25.46
C GLU A 14 0.38 15.17 -24.09
N LYS A 15 1.00 14.45 -23.16
CA LYS A 15 1.31 14.99 -21.82
C LYS A 15 2.27 16.18 -21.88
N ILE A 16 3.29 16.13 -22.72
CA ILE A 16 4.23 17.25 -22.88
C ILE A 16 3.52 18.47 -23.46
N ASN A 17 2.67 18.27 -24.49
CA ASN A 17 1.88 19.34 -25.08
C ASN A 17 0.90 19.96 -24.07
N ALA A 18 0.25 19.15 -23.23
CA ALA A 18 -0.62 19.64 -22.17
C ALA A 18 0.13 20.53 -21.16
N ILE A 19 1.39 20.18 -20.83
CA ILE A 19 2.23 21.00 -19.95
C ILE A 19 2.61 22.33 -20.63
N VAL A 20 2.95 22.29 -21.93
CA VAL A 20 3.25 23.49 -22.71
C VAL A 20 2.06 24.45 -22.71
N GLU A 21 0.87 23.95 -23.01
CA GLU A 21 -0.36 24.77 -23.05
C GLU A 21 -0.73 25.30 -21.65
N LYS A 22 -0.57 24.50 -20.60
CA LYS A 22 -0.77 24.97 -19.22
C LYS A 22 0.20 26.10 -18.84
N ARG A 23 1.48 25.99 -19.20
CA ARG A 23 2.46 27.04 -18.90
C ARG A 23 2.17 28.33 -19.66
N ARG A 24 1.64 28.22 -20.89
CA ARG A 24 1.19 29.38 -21.68
C ARG A 24 -0.03 30.04 -21.06
N SER A 25 -1.01 29.26 -20.58
CA SER A 25 -2.18 29.82 -19.91
C SER A 25 -1.84 30.49 -18.57
N GLU A 26 -0.77 30.07 -17.91
CA GLU A 26 -0.20 30.73 -16.72
C GLU A 26 0.58 32.02 -17.04
N GLY A 27 0.61 32.47 -18.30
CA GLY A 27 1.21 33.74 -18.72
C GLY A 27 2.70 33.65 -19.12
N ALA A 28 3.25 32.46 -19.29
CA ALA A 28 4.61 32.30 -19.79
C ALA A 28 4.70 32.73 -21.26
N LYS A 29 5.78 33.44 -21.62
CA LYS A 29 6.00 33.88 -23.00
C LYS A 29 6.20 32.67 -23.92
N SER A 30 5.64 32.74 -25.12
CA SER A 30 5.79 31.70 -26.15
C SER A 30 7.25 31.47 -26.58
N THR A 31 8.13 32.44 -26.35
CA THR A 31 9.59 32.33 -26.56
C THR A 31 10.28 31.42 -25.55
N ASP A 32 9.71 31.30 -24.35
CA ASP A 32 10.36 30.63 -23.21
C ASP A 32 9.83 29.20 -23.04
N VAL A 33 8.62 28.93 -23.55
CA VAL A 33 7.93 27.64 -23.44
C VAL A 33 7.74 27.00 -24.81
N SER A 34 8.47 25.90 -25.03
CA SER A 34 8.39 25.06 -26.20
C SER A 34 8.36 23.58 -25.79
N PHE A 35 7.93 22.71 -26.71
CA PHE A 35 8.01 21.26 -26.53
C PHE A 35 9.42 20.81 -26.14
N SER A 36 10.44 21.39 -26.78
CA SER A 36 11.84 21.04 -26.51
C SER A 36 12.27 21.50 -25.11
N SER A 37 11.90 22.71 -24.66
CA SER A 37 12.32 23.20 -23.34
C SER A 37 11.65 22.43 -22.20
N ILE A 38 10.38 22.06 -22.36
CA ILE A 38 9.68 21.20 -21.40
C ILE A 38 10.26 19.79 -21.41
N SER A 39 10.55 19.22 -22.60
CA SER A 39 11.19 17.90 -22.72
C SER A 39 12.55 17.85 -22.02
N THR A 40 13.39 18.88 -22.20
CA THR A 40 14.70 18.97 -21.51
C THR A 40 14.53 19.02 -19.99
N MET A 41 13.61 19.86 -19.49
CA MET A 41 13.34 19.96 -18.05
C MET A 41 12.84 18.63 -17.46
N LEU A 42 11.97 17.91 -18.19
CA LEU A 42 11.49 16.58 -17.77
C LEU A 42 12.59 15.53 -17.76
N LEU A 43 13.52 15.56 -18.73
CA LEU A 43 14.68 14.66 -18.75
C LEU A 43 15.60 14.91 -17.54
N GLU A 44 15.92 16.16 -17.24
CA GLU A 44 16.74 16.52 -16.07
C GLU A 44 16.06 16.17 -14.75
N LEU A 45 14.75 16.37 -14.66
CA LEU A 45 13.98 15.95 -13.49
C LEU A 45 13.95 14.42 -13.37
N GLY A 46 13.75 13.71 -14.47
CA GLY A 46 13.75 12.25 -14.53
C GLY A 46 15.08 11.65 -14.08
N LEU A 47 16.21 12.23 -14.51
CA LEU A 47 17.53 11.81 -14.07
C LEU A 47 17.74 11.98 -12.56
N ARG A 48 17.36 13.15 -12.01
CA ARG A 48 17.43 13.39 -10.55
C ARG A 48 16.58 12.39 -9.75
N VAL A 49 15.38 12.07 -10.24
CA VAL A 49 14.50 11.08 -9.60
C VAL A 49 15.11 9.68 -9.70
N TYR A 50 15.68 9.32 -10.85
CA TYR A 50 16.32 8.02 -11.04
C TYR A 50 17.52 7.84 -10.10
N GLU A 51 18.39 8.85 -9.98
CA GLU A 51 19.54 8.85 -9.05
C GLU A 51 19.07 8.70 -7.60
N ALA A 52 18.09 9.51 -7.18
CA ALA A 52 17.51 9.41 -5.84
C ALA A 52 16.84 8.04 -5.56
N GLN A 53 16.29 7.38 -6.59
CA GLN A 53 15.79 6.01 -6.46
C GLN A 53 16.92 4.98 -6.38
N MET A 54 18.04 5.17 -7.11
CA MET A 54 19.21 4.29 -7.01
C MET A 54 19.86 4.35 -5.64
N GLU A 55 19.98 5.54 -5.05
CA GLU A 55 20.48 5.70 -3.67
C GLU A 55 19.59 4.99 -2.64
N ARG A 56 18.28 4.87 -2.92
CA ARG A 56 17.30 4.16 -2.07
C ARG A 56 17.21 2.65 -2.34
N LYS A 57 17.95 2.10 -3.31
CA LYS A 57 17.88 0.66 -3.65
C LYS A 57 18.44 -0.28 -2.57
N GLU A 58 18.91 0.21 -1.43
CA GLU A 58 19.25 -0.64 -0.27
C GLU A 58 18.04 -1.31 0.42
N SER A 59 16.82 -1.21 -0.12
CA SER A 59 15.77 -2.17 0.25
C SER A 59 14.89 -2.54 -0.94
N ALA A 60 15.32 -3.56 -1.70
CA ALA A 60 14.40 -4.35 -2.50
C ALA A 60 13.47 -5.08 -1.53
N PHE A 61 12.22 -4.63 -1.43
CA PHE A 61 11.23 -5.21 -0.55
C PHE A 61 11.22 -6.74 -0.66
N ASN A 62 11.54 -7.41 0.46
CA ASN A 62 11.58 -8.86 0.51
C ASN A 62 10.22 -9.38 0.95
N GLN A 63 9.42 -9.84 -0.02
CA GLN A 63 8.08 -10.39 0.23
C GLN A 63 8.09 -11.55 1.23
N MET A 64 9.10 -12.42 1.18
CA MET A 64 9.18 -13.59 2.07
C MET A 64 9.44 -13.16 3.52
N GLU A 65 10.37 -12.23 3.72
CA GLU A 65 10.66 -11.70 5.06
C GLU A 65 9.49 -10.89 5.61
N PHE A 66 8.82 -10.11 4.77
CA PHE A 66 7.60 -9.40 5.15
C PHE A 66 6.50 -10.38 5.59
N ASN A 67 6.22 -11.42 4.79
CA ASN A 67 5.22 -12.44 5.13
C ASN A 67 5.58 -13.17 6.43
N ARG A 68 6.86 -13.49 6.64
CA ARG A 68 7.35 -14.13 7.87
C ARG A 68 7.08 -13.27 9.09
N VAL A 69 7.47 -12.00 9.04
CA VAL A 69 7.28 -11.05 10.15
C VAL A 69 5.79 -10.78 10.42
N LEU A 70 4.98 -10.64 9.36
CA LEU A 70 3.54 -10.46 9.48
C LEU A 70 2.90 -11.66 10.17
N LEU A 71 3.17 -12.88 9.70
CA LEU A 71 2.62 -14.11 10.27
C LEU A 71 3.04 -14.29 11.72
N GLU A 72 4.32 -14.06 12.04
CA GLU A 72 4.85 -14.15 13.40
C GLU A 72 4.11 -13.19 14.35
N ASN A 73 3.90 -11.94 13.93
CA ASN A 73 3.22 -10.94 14.76
C ASN A 73 1.72 -11.25 14.95
N VAL A 74 1.03 -11.72 13.90
CA VAL A 74 -0.38 -12.10 14.00
C VAL A 74 -0.55 -13.29 14.94
N LEU A 75 0.27 -14.33 14.82
CA LEU A 75 0.21 -15.51 15.69
C LEU A 75 0.53 -15.18 17.15
N LYS A 76 1.57 -14.37 17.40
CA LYS A 76 1.91 -13.91 18.77
C LYS A 76 0.79 -13.09 19.38
N THR A 77 0.18 -12.19 18.60
CA THR A 77 -0.96 -11.38 19.04
C THR A 77 -2.15 -12.27 19.39
N GLN A 78 -2.53 -13.20 18.50
CA GLN A 78 -3.63 -14.12 18.75
C GLN A 78 -3.39 -14.95 20.02
N SER A 79 -2.19 -15.52 20.18
CA SER A 79 -1.83 -16.30 21.38
C SER A 79 -1.87 -15.47 22.67
N SER A 80 -1.54 -14.18 22.59
CA SER A 80 -1.60 -13.27 23.74
C SER A 80 -3.03 -12.87 24.07
N VAL A 81 -3.83 -12.53 23.06
CA VAL A 81 -5.23 -12.11 23.21
C VAL A 81 -6.10 -13.25 23.77
N VAL A 82 -5.88 -14.51 23.35
CA VAL A 82 -6.60 -15.65 23.94
C VAL A 82 -6.34 -15.78 25.45
N LYS A 83 -5.12 -15.50 25.92
CA LYS A 83 -4.81 -15.50 27.36
C LYS A 83 -5.48 -14.33 28.07
N ILE A 84 -5.48 -13.14 27.46
CA ILE A 84 -6.17 -11.96 27.99
C ILE A 84 -7.68 -12.23 28.10
N LEU A 85 -8.29 -12.85 27.09
CA LEU A 85 -9.69 -13.25 27.09
C LEU A 85 -10.00 -14.22 28.24
N GLY A 86 -9.14 -15.23 28.44
CA GLY A 86 -9.25 -16.16 29.56
C GLY A 86 -9.20 -15.44 30.92
N ILE A 87 -8.21 -14.57 31.13
CA ILE A 87 -8.10 -13.76 32.36
C ILE A 87 -9.33 -12.85 32.54
N GLY A 88 -9.77 -12.19 31.47
CA GLY A 88 -10.92 -11.29 31.47
C GLY A 88 -12.23 -11.98 31.84
N SER A 89 -12.41 -13.23 31.42
CA SER A 89 -13.60 -14.04 31.74
C SER A 89 -13.75 -14.36 33.22
N ILE A 90 -12.66 -14.30 34.00
CA ILE A 90 -12.64 -14.61 35.43
C ILE A 90 -12.80 -13.32 36.28
N SER A 91 -12.86 -12.15 35.64
CA SER A 91 -12.96 -10.87 36.35
C SER A 91 -14.25 -10.79 37.18
N PRO A 92 -14.17 -10.34 38.45
CA PRO A 92 -15.35 -10.21 39.30
C PRO A 92 -16.37 -9.20 38.76
N HIS A 93 -15.94 -8.26 37.92
CA HIS A 93 -16.81 -7.25 37.30
C HIS A 93 -17.73 -7.82 36.22
N VAL A 94 -17.43 -9.01 35.69
CA VAL A 94 -18.25 -9.69 34.67
C VAL A 94 -18.86 -11.00 35.18
N ALA A 95 -18.63 -11.33 36.45
CA ALA A 95 -19.13 -12.56 37.06
C ALA A 95 -20.68 -12.61 37.04
N GLY A 96 -21.21 -13.77 36.66
CA GLY A 96 -22.66 -13.99 36.54
C GLY A 96 -23.30 -13.38 35.29
N ASN A 97 -22.51 -12.73 34.42
CA ASN A 97 -23.01 -12.27 33.13
C ASN A 97 -22.72 -13.32 32.04
N PRO A 98 -23.75 -13.97 31.47
CA PRO A 98 -23.56 -15.03 30.48
C PRO A 98 -22.85 -14.55 29.21
N LYS A 99 -22.86 -13.25 28.91
CA LYS A 99 -22.15 -12.68 27.75
C LYS A 99 -20.62 -12.80 27.86
N PHE A 100 -20.09 -12.89 29.07
CA PHE A 100 -18.65 -12.94 29.34
C PHE A 100 -18.21 -14.30 29.90
N GLU A 101 -19.11 -15.29 29.89
CA GLU A 101 -18.73 -16.67 30.15
C GLU A 101 -17.80 -17.15 29.03
N TYR A 102 -16.68 -17.76 29.43
CA TYR A 102 -15.63 -18.15 28.50
C TYR A 102 -16.15 -19.08 27.39
N ALA A 103 -17.01 -20.04 27.72
CA ALA A 103 -17.60 -20.97 26.74
C ALA A 103 -18.39 -20.23 25.65
N ASN A 104 -19.27 -19.31 26.06
CA ASN A 104 -20.12 -18.54 25.14
C ASN A 104 -19.27 -17.60 24.26
N MET A 105 -18.23 -16.97 24.82
CA MET A 105 -17.32 -16.13 24.04
C MET A 105 -16.51 -16.94 23.01
N VAL A 106 -16.08 -18.16 23.37
CA VAL A 106 -15.35 -19.05 22.44
C VAL A 106 -16.25 -19.49 21.29
N GLU A 107 -17.51 -19.82 21.57
CA GLU A 107 -18.49 -20.19 20.56
C GLU A 107 -18.77 -19.04 19.58
N ASP A 108 -19.06 -17.84 20.11
CA ASP A 108 -19.28 -16.63 19.29
C ASP A 108 -18.06 -16.28 18.42
N ILE A 109 -16.85 -16.39 18.97
CA ILE A 109 -15.61 -16.18 18.19
C ILE A 109 -15.49 -17.23 17.08
N LYS A 110 -15.77 -18.50 17.37
CA LYS A 110 -15.68 -19.58 16.40
C LYS A 110 -16.65 -19.39 15.25
N GLU A 111 -17.92 -19.08 15.54
CA GLU A 111 -18.95 -18.82 14.52
C GLU A 111 -18.55 -17.64 13.61
N LYS A 112 -18.12 -16.53 14.20
CA LYS A 112 -17.66 -15.36 13.43
C LYS A 112 -16.47 -15.70 12.53
N VAL A 113 -15.46 -16.38 13.06
CA VAL A 113 -14.29 -16.79 12.28
C VAL A 113 -14.69 -17.74 11.16
N SER A 114 -15.54 -18.73 11.42
CA SER A 114 -16.04 -19.65 10.38
C SER A 114 -16.75 -18.88 9.26
N SER A 115 -17.60 -17.91 9.58
CA SER A 115 -18.31 -17.12 8.57
C SER A 115 -17.38 -16.26 7.71
N GLU A 116 -16.32 -15.67 8.29
CA GLU A 116 -15.32 -14.91 7.55
C GLU A 116 -14.43 -15.82 6.70
N MET A 117 -14.09 -17.02 7.19
CA MET A 117 -13.31 -18.00 6.43
C MET A 117 -14.10 -18.51 5.23
N GLU A 118 -15.38 -18.86 5.41
CA GLU A 118 -16.24 -19.37 4.35
C GLU A 118 -16.42 -18.37 3.21
N ARG A 119 -16.34 -17.06 3.48
CA ARG A 119 -16.42 -16.02 2.44
C ARG A 119 -15.30 -16.08 1.40
N PHE A 120 -14.11 -16.53 1.80
CA PHE A 120 -12.91 -16.52 0.94
C PHE A 120 -12.37 -17.92 0.64
N PHE A 121 -12.71 -18.90 1.47
CA PHE A 121 -12.26 -20.28 1.40
C PHE A 121 -13.48 -21.21 1.55
N HIS A 122 -14.22 -21.39 0.45
CA HIS A 122 -15.37 -22.29 0.43
C HIS A 122 -14.91 -23.74 0.62
N GLU A 123 -15.59 -24.49 1.48
CA GLU A 123 -15.26 -25.91 1.73
C GLU A 123 -15.47 -26.81 0.48
N ASN A 124 -16.16 -26.31 -0.54
CA ASN A 124 -16.56 -27.06 -1.75
C ASN A 124 -15.79 -26.69 -3.02
N ASP A 125 -14.67 -25.97 -2.94
CA ASP A 125 -13.82 -25.73 -4.11
C ASP A 125 -12.81 -26.89 -4.30
N GLU A 126 -13.36 -28.07 -4.66
CA GLU A 126 -12.71 -29.06 -5.54
C GLU A 126 -13.46 -29.13 -6.88
#